data_AF-W3RIC2-F1
#
_entry.id   AF-W3RIC2-F1
#
_cell.length_a   1.000
_cell.length_b   1.000
_cell.length_c   1.000
_cell.angle_alpha   90.00
_cell.angle_beta   90.00
_cell.angle_gamma   90.00
#
_symmetry.space_group_name_H-M   'P 1'
#
loop_
_entity.id
_entity.type
_entity.pdbx_description
1 polymer ?
#
loop_
_entity_poly.entity_id
_entity_poly.type
_entity_poly.pdbx_seq_one_letter_code
_entity_poly.pdbx_strand_id
1 'polypeptide(L)' 'MAALFEAFPDPLDNWIVWDTRRDDFAMLGSTAAYNLSKEDAIAACSLLNKIAAGQLEDGAATAA' A
#
# COMPACT_ATOMS: atom_id res chain seq x y z
N MET A 1 0.34 -15.90 3.55
CA MET A 1 0.45 -14.46 3.87
C MET A 1 -0.77 -13.79 3.27
N ALA A 2 -1.63 -13.14 4.06
CA ALA A 2 -2.62 -12.23 3.48
C ALA A 2 -1.91 -10.94 3.03
N ALA A 3 -2.35 -10.35 1.93
CA ALA A 3 -1.88 -9.02 1.54
C ALA A 3 -2.40 -7.99 2.56
N LEU A 4 -1.53 -7.08 2.98
CA LEU A 4 -1.89 -6.00 3.91
C LEU A 4 -2.44 -4.78 3.17
N PHE A 5 -2.14 -4.72 1.87
CA PHE A 5 -2.68 -3.74 0.96
C PHE A 5 -3.27 -4.46 -0.25
N GLU A 6 -4.45 -4.04 -0.68
CA GLU A 6 -5.11 -4.57 -1.87
C GLU A 6 -5.35 -3.43 -2.86
N ALA A 7 -5.06 -3.68 -4.15
CA ALA A 7 -5.32 -2.72 -5.22
C ALA A 7 -6.51 -3.20 -6.04
N PHE A 8 -7.52 -2.34 -6.20
CA PHE A 8 -8.70 -2.66 -6.99
C PHE A 8 -9.20 -1.45 -7.79
N PRO A 9 -9.89 -1.69 -8.93
CA PRO A 9 -10.51 -0.65 -9.71
C PRO A 9 -11.77 -0.12 -9.02
N ASP A 10 -11.90 1.20 -9.01
CA ASP A 10 -13.11 1.95 -8.73
C ASP A 10 -14.03 1.97 -9.97
N PRO A 11 -15.37 2.08 -9.82
CA PRO A 11 -16.30 2.23 -10.94
C PRO A 11 -16.01 3.38 -11.94
N LEU A 12 -15.14 4.32 -11.59
CA LEU A 12 -14.68 5.41 -12.47
C LEU A 12 -13.44 5.05 -13.33
N ASP A 13 -13.08 3.77 -13.46
CA ASP A 13 -11.88 3.21 -14.12
C ASP A 13 -10.53 3.57 -13.46
N ASN A 14 -10.58 4.39 -12.42
CA ASN A 14 -9.44 4.69 -11.56
C ASN A 14 -9.11 3.51 -10.65
N TRP A 15 -7.87 3.43 -10.16
CA TRP A 15 -7.46 2.43 -9.19
C TRP A 15 -7.23 3.06 -7.83
N ILE A 16 -7.55 2.30 -6.78
CA ILE A 16 -7.27 2.66 -5.40
C ILE A 16 -6.48 1.54 -4.71
N VAL A 17 -5.71 1.90 -3.68
CA VAL A 17 -5.05 0.96 -2.79
C VAL A 17 -5.66 1.08 -1.40
N TRP A 18 -6.17 -0.03 -0.87
CA TRP A 18 -6.83 -0.14 0.44
C TRP A 18 -5.88 -0.77 1.46
N ASP A 19 -5.86 -0.25 2.69
CA ASP A 19 -5.15 -0.82 3.83
C ASP A 19 -6.10 -1.71 4.63
N THR A 20 -5.90 -3.04 4.55
CA THR A 20 -6.80 -4.02 5.18
C THR A 20 -6.64 -4.12 6.70
N ARG A 21 -5.64 -3.45 7.30
CA ARG A 21 -5.48 -3.35 8.76
C ARG A 21 -6.18 -2.12 9.33
N ARG A 22 -6.19 -1.03 8.57
CA ARG A 22 -6.83 0.24 8.97
C ARG A 22 -8.29 0.34 8.54
N ASP A 23 -8.69 -0.47 7.56
CA ASP A 23 -9.98 -0.38 6.87
C ASP A 23 -10.22 1.02 6.28
N ASP A 24 -9.16 1.56 5.66
CA ASP A 24 -9.10 2.92 5.11
C ASP A 24 -8.19 2.93 3.87
N PHE A 25 -8.11 4.06 3.17
CA PHE A 25 -7.23 4.22 2.01
C PHE A 25 -5.76 4.15 2.44
N ALA A 26 -4.96 3.42 1.68
CA ALA A 26 -3.52 3.34 1.93
C ALA A 26 -2.89 4.73 1.76
N MET A 27 -2.10 5.19 2.74
CA MET A 27 -1.44 6.49 2.67
C MET A 27 -0.01 6.37 2.12
N LEU A 28 0.25 7.05 1.01
CA LEU A 28 1.58 7.26 0.45
C LEU A 28 2.13 8.59 0.99
N GLY A 29 2.74 8.53 2.17
CA GLY A 29 3.14 9.72 2.92
C GLY A 29 1.91 10.50 3.41
N SER A 30 1.69 11.69 2.87
CA SER A 30 0.54 12.55 3.20
C SER A 30 -0.63 12.43 2.23
N THR A 31 -0.48 11.67 1.14
CA THR A 31 -1.51 11.53 0.09
C THR A 31 -2.14 10.15 0.18
N ALA A 32 -3.47 10.07 0.23
CA ALA A 32 -4.18 8.80 0.14
C ALA A 32 -4.13 8.25 -1.30
N ALA A 33 -3.89 6.94 -1.43
CA ALA A 33 -3.66 6.23 -2.69
C ALA A 33 -4.97 5.92 -3.43
N TYR A 34 -5.73 6.96 -3.75
CA TYR A 34 -6.91 6.90 -4.60
C TYR A 34 -6.68 7.68 -5.90
N ASN A 35 -7.52 7.44 -6.92
CA ASN A 35 -7.42 8.09 -8.23
C ASN A 35 -6.07 7.84 -8.95
N LEU A 36 -5.53 6.63 -8.81
CA LEU A 36 -4.27 6.20 -9.43
C LEU A 36 -4.51 5.49 -10.76
N SER A 37 -3.51 5.50 -11.65
CA SER A 37 -3.48 4.59 -12.80
C SER A 37 -3.34 3.13 -12.33
N LYS A 38 -3.78 2.17 -13.16
CA LYS A 38 -3.59 0.74 -12.89
C LYS A 38 -2.15 0.37 -12.54
N GLU A 39 -1.19 0.88 -13.31
CA GLU A 39 0.23 0.59 -13.13
C GLU A 39 0.76 1.17 -11.80
N ASP A 40 0.40 2.42 -11.48
CA ASP A 40 0.75 3.07 -10.21
C ASP A 40 0.16 2.35 -9.01
N ALA A 41 -1.12 1.95 -9.05
CA ALA A 41 -1.78 1.26 -7.94
C ALA A 41 -1.17 -0.14 -7.71
N ILE A 42 -0.87 -0.89 -8.77
CA ILE A 42 -0.19 -2.19 -8.68
C ILE A 42 1.24 -2.00 -8.10
N ALA A 43 1.97 -1.00 -8.57
CA ALA A 43 3.32 -0.69 -8.08
C ALA A 43 3.32 -0.26 -6.60
N ALA A 44 2.44 0.67 -6.22
CA ALA A 44 2.27 1.14 -4.85
C ALA A 44 1.83 0.01 -3.91
N CYS A 45 0.85 -0.80 -4.30
CA CYS A 45 0.40 -1.97 -3.53
C CYS A 45 1.52 -3.00 -3.36
N SER A 46 2.32 -3.27 -4.40
CA SER A 46 3.48 -4.17 -4.30
C SER A 46 4.58 -3.60 -3.39
N LEU A 47 4.85 -2.30 -3.47
CA LEU A 47 5.80 -1.61 -2.61
C LEU A 47 5.36 -1.66 -1.14
N LEU A 48 4.12 -1.26 -0.85
CA LEU A 48 3.55 -1.24 0.49
C LEU A 48 3.50 -2.64 1.12
N ASN A 49 3.12 -3.67 0.35
CA ASN A 49 3.19 -5.05 0.82
C ASN A 49 4.63 -5.52 1.10
N LYS A 50 5.65 -5.09 0.33
CA LYS A 50 7.07 -5.38 0.63
C LYS A 50 7.56 -4.68 1.89
N ILE A 51 7.20 -3.41 2.08
CA ILE A 51 7.52 -2.61 3.28
C ILE A 51 6.90 -3.30 4.51
N ALA A 52 5.59 -3.58 4.48
CA ALA A 52 4.88 -4.15 5.62
C ALA A 52 5.13 -5.65 5.86
N ALA A 53 5.68 -6.37 4.87
CA ALA A 53 6.27 -7.70 5.04
C ALA A 53 7.67 -7.67 5.69
N GLY A 54 8.20 -6.49 6.03
CA GLY A 54 9.52 -6.33 6.63
C GLY A 54 10.68 -6.58 5.66
N GLN A 55 10.46 -6.56 4.34
CA GLN A 55 11.57 -6.71 3.38
C GLN A 55 12.39 -5.43 3.17
N LEU A 56 11.98 -4.33 3.81
CA LEU A 56 12.89 -3.29 4.23
C LEU A 56 13.19 -3.51 5.72
N GLU A 57 14.08 -4.47 6.04
CA GLU A 57 14.62 -4.56 7.39
C GLU A 57 15.49 -3.33 7.64
N ASP A 58 14.93 -2.41 8.43
CA ASP A 58 15.63 -1.22 8.85
C ASP A 58 16.77 -1.59 9.80
N GLY A 59 17.99 -1.32 9.36
CA GLY A 59 19.19 -1.45 10.17
C GLY A 59 19.37 -0.32 11.18
N ALA A 60 18.32 0.09 11.92
CA ALA A 60 18.45 1.03 13.02
C ALA A 60 17.50 0.75 14.20
N ALA A 61 18.13 0.53 15.37
CA ALA A 61 17.56 0.79 16.69
C ALA A 61 16.27 0.01 17.04
N THR A 62 16.34 -1.31 16.92
CA THR A 62 15.41 -2.23 17.61
C THR A 62 16.14 -3.51 18.05
N ALA A 63 16.32 -3.81 19.34
CA ALA A 63 16.12 -2.96 20.52
C ALA A 63 17.14 -3.38 21.61
N ALA A 64 17.80 -2.46 22.34
CA ALA A 64 17.83 -0.99 22.24
C ALA A 64 19.21 -0.46 22.68
#